data_AF-A0A840H6V1-F1
#
_entry.id   AF-A0A840H6V1-F1
#
_cell.length_a   1.000
_cell.length_b   1.000
_cell.length_c   1.000
_cell.angle_alpha   90.00
_cell.angle_beta   90.00
_cell.angle_gamma   90.00
#
_symmetry.space_group_name_H-M   'P 1'
#
loop_
_entity.id
_entity.type
_entity.pdbx_description
1 polymer ?
#
loop_
_entity_poly.entity_id
_entity_poly.type
_entity_poly.pdbx_seq_one_letter_code
_entity_poly.pdbx_strand_id
1 'polypeptide(L)'
;MLLAASGVLLIGVGIYFLFLRPALLPEDIRYMSLTPAELQSIGPRLTSWLTHVFRVMGGYVAATGVLALTLAWTSLWDHRPVAAAGAGIAGGLSIGLMAAVNFMIHSDFKWVLLAMALVWAASIATLVRESAVAPDERPGL
;
A
#
# COMPACT_ATOMS: atom_id res chain seq x y z
N MET A 1 0.73 -14.87 -9.65
CA MET A 1 -0.30 -15.12 -8.61
C MET A 1 -0.15 -14.20 -7.40
N LEU A 2 1.04 -14.12 -6.77
CA LEU A 2 1.24 -13.27 -5.58
C LEU A 2 1.04 -11.77 -5.83
N LEU A 3 1.49 -11.23 -6.97
CA LEU A 3 1.32 -9.79 -7.28
C LEU A 3 -0.16 -9.39 -7.42
N ALA A 4 -0.98 -10.28 -7.99
CA ALA A 4 -2.42 -10.09 -8.06
C ALA A 4 -3.04 -10.08 -6.65
N ALA A 5 -2.63 -11.00 -5.77
CA ALA A 5 -3.06 -11.00 -4.37
C ALA A 5 -2.65 -9.72 -3.65
N SER A 6 -1.43 -9.24 -3.88
CA SER A 6 -0.95 -7.95 -3.34
C SER A 6 -1.78 -6.78 -3.85
N GLY A 7 -2.15 -6.76 -5.14
CA GLY A 7 -3.03 -5.74 -5.69
C GLY A 7 -4.44 -5.75 -5.09
N VAL A 8 -5.03 -6.94 -4.90
CA VAL A 8 -6.32 -7.09 -4.20
C VAL A 8 -6.24 -6.58 -2.76
N LEU A 9 -5.16 -6.90 -2.05
CA LEU A 9 -4.94 -6.43 -0.68
C LEU A 9 -4.83 -4.90 -0.61
N LEU A 10 -4.11 -4.27 -1.55
CA LEU A 10 -4.03 -2.81 -1.64
C LEU A 10 -5.39 -2.18 -1.95
N ILE A 11 -6.17 -2.76 -2.87
CA ILE A 11 -7.53 -2.27 -3.14
C ILE A 11 -8.37 -2.34 -1.85
N GLY A 12 -8.30 -3.44 -1.11
CA GLY A 12 -8.99 -3.60 0.17
C GLY A 12 -8.60 -2.52 1.19
N VAL A 13 -7.30 -2.23 1.34
CA VAL A 13 -6.84 -1.15 2.22
C VAL A 13 -7.28 0.22 1.72
N GLY A 14 -7.24 0.47 0.41
CA GLY A 14 -7.72 1.72 -0.16
C GLY A 14 -9.21 1.94 0.14
N ILE A 15 -10.03 0.91 -0.02
CA ILE A 15 -11.46 0.91 0.35
C ILE A 15 -11.64 1.17 1.84
N TYR A 16 -10.83 0.53 2.69
CA TYR A 16 -10.87 0.77 4.13
C TYR A 16 -10.62 2.25 4.47
N PHE A 17 -9.57 2.86 3.91
CA PHE A 17 -9.26 4.28 4.12
C PHE A 17 -10.31 5.24 3.54
N LEU A 18 -10.98 4.85 2.44
CA LEU A 18 -12.01 5.66 1.80
C LEU A 18 -13.32 5.74 2.61
N PHE A 19 -13.72 4.62 3.24
CA PHE A 19 -15.08 4.48 3.76
C PHE A 19 -15.18 4.05 5.24
N LEU A 20 -14.20 3.32 5.75
CA LEU A 20 -14.33 2.59 7.02
C LEU A 20 -13.42 3.14 8.11
N ARG A 21 -12.25 3.71 7.77
CA ARG A 21 -11.27 4.21 8.74
C ARG A 21 -11.84 5.44 9.47
N PRO A 22 -11.96 5.43 10.81
CA PRO A 22 -12.23 6.63 11.59
C PRO A 22 -11.14 7.68 11.36
N ALA A 23 -11.51 8.96 11.37
CA ALA A 23 -10.56 10.03 11.10
C ALA A 23 -9.57 10.27 12.24
N LEU A 24 -9.94 9.95 13.48
CA LEU A 24 -9.03 9.99 14.63
C LEU A 24 -9.04 8.62 15.29
N LEU A 25 -7.89 7.96 15.27
CA LEU A 25 -7.68 6.75 16.05
C LEU A 25 -7.07 7.08 17.42
N PRO A 26 -7.22 6.20 18.42
CA PRO A 26 -6.58 6.38 19.72
C PRO A 26 -5.06 6.57 19.62
N GLU A 27 -4.39 5.89 18.67
CA GLU A 27 -2.96 6.10 18.45
C GLU A 27 -2.62 7.52 17.95
N ASP A 28 -3.49 8.16 17.17
CA ASP A 28 -3.27 9.50 16.63
C ASP A 28 -3.29 10.53 17.77
N ILE A 29 -4.25 10.39 18.70
CA ILE A 29 -4.37 11.23 19.91
C ILE A 29 -3.14 11.06 20.81
N ARG A 30 -2.70 9.80 21.01
CA ARG A 30 -1.51 9.48 21.81
C ARG A 30 -0.24 10.06 21.18
N TYR A 31 -0.06 9.91 19.87
CA TYR A 31 1.12 10.42 19.16
C TYR A 31 1.21 11.95 19.22
N MET A 32 0.07 12.63 19.04
CA MET A 32 0.00 14.10 19.12
C MET A 32 -0.04 14.64 20.56
N SER A 33 -0.16 13.77 21.57
CA SER A 33 -0.28 14.15 22.98
C SER A 33 -1.44 15.13 23.26
N LEU A 34 -2.57 14.97 22.56
CA LEU A 34 -3.70 15.91 22.66
C LEU A 34 -4.44 15.76 24.00
N THR A 35 -4.69 16.89 24.64
CA THR A 35 -5.52 16.95 25.86
C THR A 35 -7.02 16.92 25.53
N PRO A 36 -7.88 16.54 26.50
CA PRO A 36 -9.34 16.58 26.29
C PRO A 36 -9.88 17.97 25.92
N ALA A 37 -9.28 19.04 26.46
CA ALA A 37 -9.68 20.42 26.17
C ALA A 37 -9.34 20.81 24.72
N GLU A 38 -8.17 20.40 24.22
CA GLU A 38 -7.80 20.59 22.82
C GLU A 38 -8.71 19.76 21.91
N LEU A 39 -8.99 18.51 22.26
CA LEU A 39 -9.88 17.66 21.46
C LEU A 39 -11.30 18.23 21.36
N GLN A 40 -11.82 18.88 22.42
CA GLN A 40 -13.10 19.60 22.34
C GLN A 40 -13.04 20.83 21.43
N SER A 41 -11.94 21.57 21.44
CA SER A 41 -11.83 22.83 20.70
C SER A 41 -11.48 22.67 19.21
N ILE A 42 -10.59 21.74 18.87
CA ILE A 42 -10.12 21.53 17.49
C ILE A 42 -10.58 20.20 16.88
N GLY A 43 -11.05 19.25 17.69
CA GLY A 43 -11.38 17.89 17.28
C GLY A 43 -12.29 17.82 16.05
N PRO A 44 -13.45 18.48 16.01
CA PRO A 44 -14.35 18.43 14.86
C PRO A 44 -13.70 18.88 13.54
N ARG A 45 -12.88 19.94 13.57
CA ARG A 45 -12.15 20.42 12.38
C ARG A 45 -11.04 19.45 11.98
N LEU A 46 -10.31 18.92 12.96
CA LEU A 46 -9.26 17.94 12.75
C LEU A 46 -9.81 16.64 12.13
N THR A 47 -10.93 16.13 12.65
CA THR A 47 -11.67 14.98 12.11
C THR A 47 -12.09 15.22 10.66
N SER A 48 -12.67 16.39 10.36
CA SER A 48 -13.09 16.73 9.00
C SER A 48 -11.91 16.76 8.03
N TRP A 49 -10.83 17.45 8.39
CA TRP A 49 -9.61 17.51 7.58
C TRP A 49 -8.99 16.12 7.35
N LEU A 50 -8.82 15.33 8.43
CA LEU A 50 -8.26 13.97 8.34
C LEU A 50 -9.13 13.05 7.48
N THR A 51 -10.46 13.19 7.53
CA THR A 51 -11.37 12.43 6.66
C THR A 51 -11.06 12.69 5.19
N HIS A 52 -10.83 13.95 4.80
CA HIS A 52 -10.45 14.28 3.42
C HIS A 52 -9.07 13.72 3.06
N VAL A 53 -8.08 13.84 3.96
CA VAL A 53 -6.74 13.28 3.75
C VAL A 53 -6.81 11.76 3.54
N PHE A 54 -7.57 11.02 4.37
CA PHE A 54 -7.69 9.58 4.23
C PHE A 54 -8.44 9.15 2.98
N ARG A 55 -9.42 9.93 2.49
CA ARG A 55 -10.07 9.63 1.21
C ARG A 55 -9.09 9.73 0.04
N VAL A 56 -8.26 10.77 0.01
CA VAL A 56 -7.23 10.93 -1.03
C VAL A 56 -6.21 9.80 -0.92
N MET A 57 -5.67 9.54 0.29
CA MET A 57 -4.73 8.44 0.54
C MET A 57 -5.31 7.07 0.15
N GLY A 58 -6.55 6.78 0.54
CA GLY A 58 -7.24 5.54 0.20
C GLY A 58 -7.42 5.37 -1.32
N GLY A 59 -7.75 6.46 -2.03
CA GLY A 59 -7.78 6.49 -3.49
C GLY A 59 -6.42 6.16 -4.12
N TYR A 60 -5.33 6.75 -3.62
CA TYR A 60 -3.96 6.45 -4.09
C TYR A 60 -3.56 4.99 -3.84
N VAL A 61 -3.88 4.45 -2.65
CA VAL A 61 -3.59 3.05 -2.32
C VAL A 61 -4.40 2.10 -3.22
N ALA A 62 -5.69 2.37 -3.42
CA ALA A 62 -6.54 1.59 -4.33
C ALA A 62 -6.03 1.65 -5.78
N ALA A 63 -5.66 2.83 -6.27
CA ALA A 63 -5.09 3.01 -7.61
C ALA A 63 -3.78 2.23 -7.79
N THR A 64 -2.92 2.21 -6.75
CA THR A 64 -1.69 1.40 -6.75
C THR A 64 -2.01 -0.10 -6.80
N GLY A 65 -3.06 -0.54 -6.08
CA GLY A 65 -3.54 -1.93 -6.15
C GLY A 65 -4.10 -2.32 -7.52
N VAL A 66 -4.88 -1.43 -8.15
CA VAL A 66 -5.36 -1.61 -9.53
C VAL A 66 -4.19 -1.68 -10.50
N LEU A 67 -3.19 -0.79 -10.38
CA LEU A 67 -2.00 -0.84 -11.21
C LEU A 67 -1.22 -2.14 -11.02
N ALA A 68 -1.10 -2.63 -9.77
CA ALA A 68 -0.48 -3.92 -9.47
C ALA A 68 -1.21 -5.09 -10.14
N LEU A 69 -2.54 -5.07 -10.11
CA LEU A 69 -3.38 -6.08 -10.77
C LEU A 69 -3.26 -6.01 -12.29
N THR A 70 -3.27 -4.81 -12.87
CA THR A 70 -3.06 -4.60 -14.30
C THR A 70 -1.70 -5.12 -14.71
N LEU A 71 -0.64 -4.81 -13.96
CA LEU A 71 0.70 -5.36 -14.20
C LEU A 71 0.75 -6.87 -14.02
N ALA A 72 0.08 -7.44 -13.03
CA ALA A 72 0.00 -8.89 -12.87
C ALA A 72 -0.72 -9.53 -14.07
N TRP A 73 -1.74 -8.88 -14.62
CA TRP A 73 -2.49 -9.36 -15.77
C TRP A 73 -1.72 -9.23 -17.09
N THR A 74 -0.98 -8.13 -17.29
CA THR A 74 -0.24 -7.86 -18.54
C THR A 74 1.19 -8.42 -18.52
N SER A 75 1.88 -8.42 -17.37
CA SER A 75 3.24 -8.99 -17.24
C SER A 75 3.28 -10.51 -17.39
N LEU A 76 2.14 -11.20 -17.24
CA LEU A 76 2.00 -12.60 -17.61
C LEU A 76 2.25 -12.84 -19.11
N TRP A 77 2.22 -11.79 -19.94
CA TRP A 77 2.37 -11.90 -21.39
C TRP A 77 3.76 -11.52 -21.91
N ASP A 78 4.54 -10.66 -21.21
CA ASP A 78 5.72 -10.04 -21.82
C ASP A 78 7.02 -10.01 -20.96
N HIS A 79 7.03 -10.56 -19.74
CA HIS A 79 8.24 -10.79 -18.90
C HIS A 79 9.28 -9.63 -18.86
N ARG A 80 8.82 -8.37 -18.84
CA ARG A 80 9.76 -7.22 -18.92
C ARG A 80 10.31 -6.82 -17.54
N PRO A 81 11.65 -6.75 -17.36
CA PRO A 81 12.27 -6.42 -16.07
C PRO A 81 11.92 -5.00 -15.56
N VAL A 82 11.56 -4.08 -16.46
CA VAL A 82 11.08 -2.73 -16.11
C VAL A 82 9.78 -2.78 -15.31
N ALA A 83 8.89 -3.74 -15.58
CA ALA A 83 7.64 -3.91 -14.85
C ALA A 83 7.90 -4.35 -13.40
N ALA A 84 8.88 -5.24 -13.18
CA ALA A 84 9.27 -5.67 -11.84
C ALA A 84 9.90 -4.52 -11.03
N ALA A 85 10.77 -3.72 -11.65
CA ALA A 85 11.36 -2.53 -11.01
C ALA A 85 10.27 -1.50 -10.64
N GLY A 86 9.35 -1.22 -11.57
CA GLY A 86 8.21 -0.31 -11.32
C GLY A 86 7.31 -0.80 -10.19
N ALA A 87 6.98 -2.09 -10.15
CA ALA A 87 6.17 -2.67 -9.08
C ALA A 87 6.91 -2.70 -7.72
N GLY A 88 8.23 -2.93 -7.71
CA GLY A 88 9.06 -2.81 -6.52
C GLY A 88 9.04 -1.40 -5.92
N ILE A 89 9.28 -0.39 -6.76
CA ILE A 89 9.26 1.02 -6.35
C ILE A 89 7.85 1.43 -5.87
N ALA A 90 6.81 1.05 -6.60
CA ALA A 90 5.42 1.34 -6.23
C ALA A 90 5.04 0.70 -4.89
N GLY A 91 5.43 -0.55 -4.64
CA GLY A 91 5.20 -1.22 -3.36
C GLY A 91 5.95 -0.58 -2.20
N GLY A 92 7.22 -0.22 -2.41
CA GLY A 92 8.04 0.47 -1.42
C GLY A 92 7.47 1.82 -1.02
N LEU A 93 7.06 2.63 -2.01
CA LEU A 93 6.48 3.96 -1.78
C LEU A 93 5.04 3.91 -1.24
N SER A 94 4.32 2.80 -1.43
CA SER A 94 2.96 2.61 -0.92
C SER A 94 2.96 1.86 0.42
N ILE A 95 2.74 0.55 0.39
CA ILE A 95 2.55 -0.28 1.59
C ILE A 95 3.82 -0.40 2.44
N GLY A 96 5.00 -0.32 1.83
CA GLY A 96 6.29 -0.32 2.54
C GLY A 96 6.43 0.92 3.43
N LEU A 97 6.27 2.11 2.86
CA LEU A 97 6.30 3.37 3.60
C LEU A 97 5.17 3.45 4.63
N MET A 98 3.96 2.98 4.27
CA MET A 98 2.83 2.91 5.21
C MET A 98 3.16 2.02 6.42
N ALA A 99 3.75 0.84 6.21
CA ALA A 99 4.19 -0.01 7.31
C ALA A 99 5.25 0.68 8.18
N ALA A 100 6.28 1.28 7.58
CA ALA A 100 7.35 1.96 8.31
C ALA A 100 6.82 3.09 9.21
N VAL A 101 5.98 3.97 8.67
CA VAL A 101 5.37 5.07 9.44
C VAL A 101 4.49 4.53 10.56
N ASN A 102 3.74 3.45 10.32
CA ASN A 102 2.88 2.85 11.35
C ASN A 102 3.69 2.24 12.52
N PHE A 103 4.92 1.77 12.27
CA PHE A 103 5.84 1.41 13.36
C PHE A 103 6.32 2.65 14.12
N MET A 104 6.69 3.73 13.43
CA MET A 104 7.19 4.97 14.07
C MET A 104 6.16 5.60 15.02
N ILE A 105 4.87 5.57 14.65
CA ILE A 105 3.78 6.09 15.49
C ILE A 105 3.25 5.08 16.52
N HIS A 106 3.88 3.90 16.61
CA HIS A 106 3.43 2.80 17.48
C HIS A 106 1.97 2.40 17.26
N SER A 107 1.48 2.42 16.02
CA SER A 107 0.10 2.02 15.68
C SER A 107 -0.16 0.55 16.02
N ASP A 108 -1.39 0.23 16.36
CA ASP A 108 -1.83 -1.15 16.61
C ASP A 108 -1.92 -1.97 15.32
N PHE A 109 -2.04 -1.31 14.16
CA PHE A 109 -2.14 -1.95 12.83
C PHE A 109 -0.79 -2.33 12.21
N LYS A 110 0.33 -1.93 12.83
CA LYS A 110 1.68 -2.07 12.26
C LYS A 110 2.03 -3.49 11.79
N TRP A 111 1.58 -4.52 12.52
CA TRP A 111 1.84 -5.92 12.17
C TRP A 111 1.05 -6.41 10.96
N VAL A 112 -0.20 -5.97 10.81
CA VAL A 112 -1.03 -6.30 9.65
C VAL A 112 -0.44 -5.66 8.39
N LEU A 113 -0.05 -4.38 8.50
CA LEU A 113 0.58 -3.65 7.40
C LEU A 113 1.94 -4.25 7.01
N LEU A 114 2.74 -4.69 7.99
CA LEU A 114 3.98 -5.41 7.72
C LEU A 114 3.73 -6.73 6.97
N ALA A 115 2.75 -7.52 7.41
CA ALA A 115 2.41 -8.77 6.73
C ALA A 115 2.04 -8.52 5.26
N MET A 116 1.24 -7.48 4.98
CA MET A 116 0.90 -7.08 3.62
C MET A 116 2.13 -6.63 2.80
N ALA A 117 3.01 -5.84 3.41
CA ALA A 117 4.26 -5.42 2.77
C ALA A 117 5.19 -6.60 2.45
N LEU A 118 5.25 -7.59 3.33
CA LEU A 118 6.01 -8.83 3.10
C LEU A 118 5.43 -9.67 1.96
N VAL A 119 4.09 -9.77 1.87
CA VAL A 119 3.42 -10.43 0.72
C VAL A 119 3.75 -9.71 -0.58
N TRP A 120 3.75 -8.37 -0.58
CA TRP A 120 4.18 -7.60 -1.75
C TRP A 120 5.66 -7.87 -2.08
N ALA A 121 6.58 -7.80 -1.11
CA ALA A 121 7.99 -8.05 -1.34
C ALA A 121 8.25 -9.45 -1.92
N ALA A 122 7.55 -10.47 -1.40
CA ALA A 122 7.59 -11.83 -1.93
C ALA A 122 7.07 -11.90 -3.39
N SER A 123 6.03 -11.14 -3.72
CA SER A 123 5.52 -11.07 -5.10
C SER A 123 6.54 -10.50 -6.08
N ILE A 124 7.32 -9.49 -5.67
CA ILE A 124 8.38 -8.91 -6.51
C ILE A 124 9.55 -9.90 -6.64
N ALA A 125 9.95 -10.55 -5.55
CA ALA A 125 11.02 -11.55 -5.58
C ALA A 125 10.69 -12.71 -6.53
N THR A 126 9.45 -13.18 -6.52
CA THR A 126 8.98 -14.23 -7.45
C THR A 126 8.98 -13.75 -8.90
N LEU A 127 8.46 -12.54 -9.18
CA LEU A 127 8.45 -11.97 -10.53
C LEU A 127 9.87 -11.76 -11.10
N VAL A 128 10.81 -11.28 -10.28
CA VAL A 128 12.22 -11.12 -10.67
C VAL A 128 12.86 -12.48 -10.96
N ARG A 129 12.58 -13.50 -10.13
CA ARG A 129 13.08 -14.85 -10.35
C ARG A 129 12.54 -15.45 -11.65
N GLU A 130 11.25 -15.31 -11.92
CA GLU A 130 10.61 -15.77 -13.16
C GLU A 130 11.21 -15.08 -14.40
N SER A 131 11.45 -13.77 -14.31
CA SER A 131 12.08 -12.99 -15.39
C SER A 131 13.55 -13.36 -15.64
N ALA A 132 14.28 -13.83 -14.62
CA ALA A 132 15.67 -14.27 -14.75
C ALA A 132 15.81 -15.71 -15.27
N VAL A 133 14.76 -16.53 -15.14
CA VAL A 133 14.76 -17.94 -15.56
C VAL A 133 14.29 -18.09 -17.01
N ALA A 134 13.48 -17.18 -17.55
CA ALA A 134 13.12 -17.17 -18.97
C ALA A 134 14.35 -16.74 -19.80
N PRO A 135 15.04 -17.67 -20.51
CA PRO A 135 16.09 -17.29 -21.43
C PRO A 135 15.44 -16.64 -22.65
N ASP A 136 16.19 -15.74 -23.27
CA ASP A 136 15.88 -15.00 -24.48
C ASP A 136 15.51 -15.93 -25.65
N GLU A 137 14.26 -16.39 -25.74
CA GLU A 137 13.67 -16.87 -27.00
C GLU A 137 13.33 -15.64 -27.86
N ARG A 138 14.37 -14.95 -28.34
CA ARG A 138 14.24 -14.08 -29.50
C ARG A 138 14.18 -14.99 -30.73
N PRO A 139 13.04 -15.09 -31.45
CA PRO A 139 13.06 -15.65 -32.79
C PRO A 139 13.91 -14.70 -33.64
N GLY A 140 14.90 -15.26 -34.33
CA GLY A 140 15.84 -14.50 -35.14
C GLY A 140 15.14 -13.56 -36.14
N LEU A 141 15.61 -12.31 -36.14
CA LEU A 141 15.58 -11.41 -37.28
C LEU A 141 17.04 -11.04 -37.60
#